data_AF-A0AAN8X8A1-F1
#
_entry.id   AF-A0AAN8X8A1-F1
#
_cell.length_a   1.000
_cell.length_b   1.000
_cell.length_c   1.000
_cell.angle_alpha   90.00
_cell.angle_beta   90.00
_cell.angle_gamma   90.00
#
_symmetry.space_group_name_H-M   'P 1'
#
loop_
_entity.id
_entity.type
_entity.pdbx_description
1 polymer ?
#
loop_
_entity_poly.entity_id
_entity_poly.type
_entity_poly.pdbx_seq_one_letter_code
_entity_poly.pdbx_strand_id
1 'polypeptide(L)'
;MDPYTSTRMLIALALLLTGGQMTPSEVASMKADEEPIILPPIVTSGTEAALLLVPGADINGQFYQPLAEAIQEASSLKLWVGLVRPFPLDIPNPINLIPDLDNTLQMMRDQGMTTSTIFLAGHSLGGTVLQNEQWSQENGVVAWLLFASYVNKGELVNTTLPVMHLSGDLDGMTRVTRISSTFKELLDSLAESPENKYEKAVIVLEDINHMHFASGDPPSLVAEDDILSPLPEAEGHALLAQHISAYLTTVSGFPAEEVANARATLEQAFVKTSQIMQPLMYLTDLMEGDGTRALWTEAAQRVISTVSDSYQNALQVTDSIFDTVDAFASSKPQLELVGETVYVTTSTHVYPRGLLEATGPQTASEIGAKFKSREAIMEALMPFGVEFGEMVTCKEVNQAGFELAWTTASEVIRDRFTARGGQVTFLEDDEKATGSGWLYASLNFNLTLNDLAVTSPTLVTSVDTGLGLGGMHYCKLLAPTRALEYIMIDGLKYTQP
;
A
#
# COMPACT_ATOMS: atom_id res chain seq x y z
N MET A 1 -5.83 -24.88 0.16
CA MET A 1 -4.44 -24.62 -0.27
C MET A 1 -4.03 -25.71 -1.22
N ASP A 2 -4.00 -25.41 -2.52
CA ASP A 2 -3.38 -26.29 -3.51
C ASP A 2 -1.84 -26.14 -3.37
N PRO A 3 -1.10 -27.20 -3.02
CA PRO A 3 0.36 -27.13 -2.89
C PRO A 3 1.07 -26.78 -4.22
N TYR A 4 0.40 -26.85 -5.37
CA TYR A 4 0.99 -26.55 -6.67
C TYR A 4 1.18 -25.04 -6.95
N THR A 5 0.33 -24.16 -6.43
CA THR A 5 0.39 -22.71 -6.72
C THR A 5 1.52 -22.01 -5.97
N SER A 6 1.67 -22.31 -4.67
CA SER A 6 2.77 -21.78 -3.83
C SER A 6 4.14 -22.25 -4.34
N THR A 7 4.24 -23.48 -4.86
CA THR A 7 5.47 -24.03 -5.42
C THR A 7 5.88 -23.34 -6.72
N ARG A 8 4.94 -22.95 -7.59
CA ARG A 8 5.24 -22.20 -8.85
C ARG A 8 5.72 -20.79 -8.58
N MET A 9 5.11 -20.09 -7.62
CA MET A 9 5.53 -18.74 -7.23
C MET A 9 6.90 -18.76 -6.54
N LEU A 10 7.15 -19.72 -5.64
CA LEU A 10 8.48 -19.94 -5.05
C LEU A 10 9.53 -20.35 -6.08
N ILE A 11 9.17 -21.12 -7.12
CA ILE A 11 10.07 -21.44 -8.23
C ILE A 11 10.33 -20.20 -9.09
N ALA A 12 9.33 -19.38 -9.40
CA ALA A 12 9.53 -18.13 -10.15
C ALA A 12 10.40 -17.12 -9.36
N LEU A 13 10.15 -16.99 -8.05
CA LEU A 13 10.96 -16.15 -7.15
C LEU A 13 12.37 -16.73 -6.97
N ALA A 14 12.51 -18.05 -6.86
CA ALA A 14 13.81 -18.70 -6.80
C ALA A 14 14.56 -18.62 -8.14
N LEU A 15 13.88 -18.65 -9.30
CA LEU A 15 14.49 -18.44 -10.61
C LEU A 15 14.96 -17.00 -10.78
N LEU A 16 14.17 -16.02 -10.31
CA LEU A 16 14.54 -14.61 -10.22
C LEU A 16 15.74 -14.37 -9.28
N LEU A 17 15.86 -15.15 -8.19
CA LEU A 17 16.89 -14.95 -7.15
C LEU A 17 18.15 -15.82 -7.31
N THR A 18 18.08 -16.97 -7.99
CA THR A 18 19.16 -17.99 -7.96
C THR A 18 19.72 -18.37 -9.32
N GLY A 19 19.17 -17.88 -10.43
CA GLY A 19 19.70 -18.14 -11.78
C GLY A 19 19.73 -19.62 -12.18
N GLY A 20 18.90 -20.48 -11.57
CA GLY A 20 18.83 -21.90 -11.89
C GLY A 20 18.38 -22.16 -13.33
N GLN A 21 19.13 -22.95 -14.08
CA GLN A 21 18.83 -23.30 -15.47
C GLN A 21 17.82 -24.45 -15.55
N MET A 22 16.57 -24.16 -15.94
CA MET A 22 15.73 -25.14 -16.62
C MET A 22 16.20 -25.29 -18.08
N THR A 23 16.00 -26.46 -18.69
CA THR A 23 16.38 -26.64 -20.10
C THR A 23 15.43 -25.85 -21.01
N PRO A 24 15.93 -25.14 -22.04
CA PRO A 24 15.09 -24.35 -22.95
C PRO A 24 13.96 -25.15 -23.63
N SER A 25 14.11 -26.47 -23.77
CA SER A 25 13.11 -27.34 -24.40
C SER A 25 11.92 -27.69 -23.50
N GLU A 26 12.07 -27.65 -22.17
CA GLU A 26 10.99 -27.98 -21.24
C GLU A 26 10.06 -26.78 -21.01
N VAL A 27 10.59 -25.55 -21.06
CA VAL A 27 9.84 -24.29 -20.95
C VAL A 27 9.05 -23.96 -22.23
N ALA A 28 9.56 -24.36 -23.40
CA ALA A 28 8.96 -24.01 -24.70
C ALA A 28 7.65 -24.74 -25.02
N SER A 29 7.31 -25.84 -24.33
CA SER A 29 6.16 -26.70 -24.69
C SER A 29 4.82 -26.32 -24.03
N MET A 30 4.76 -25.22 -23.27
CA MET A 30 3.56 -24.79 -22.57
C MET A 30 3.19 -23.35 -22.95
N LYS A 31 2.17 -23.20 -23.82
CA LYS A 31 1.45 -21.96 -24.19
C LYS A 31 2.21 -20.82 -24.91
N ALA A 32 3.45 -21.03 -25.37
CA ALA A 32 4.21 -19.98 -26.05
C ALA A 32 3.85 -19.75 -27.54
N ASP A 33 2.88 -20.47 -28.10
CA ASP A 33 2.59 -20.43 -29.55
C ASP A 33 1.53 -19.40 -29.96
N GLU A 34 0.93 -18.67 -29.00
CA GLU A 34 -0.03 -17.60 -29.31
C GLU A 34 0.70 -16.32 -29.74
N GLU A 35 0.22 -15.68 -30.81
CA GLU A 35 0.74 -14.41 -31.30
C GLU A 35 0.21 -13.23 -30.46
N PRO A 36 0.94 -12.10 -30.39
CA PRO A 36 0.42 -10.85 -29.85
C PRO A 36 -0.90 -10.42 -30.51
N ILE A 37 -1.79 -9.81 -29.74
CA ILE A 37 -3.03 -9.24 -30.27
C ILE A 37 -2.79 -7.78 -30.59
N ILE A 38 -3.01 -7.39 -31.85
CA ILE A 38 -2.85 -6.02 -32.32
C ILE A 38 -4.22 -5.41 -32.57
N LEU A 39 -4.52 -4.31 -31.86
CA LEU A 39 -5.71 -3.50 -32.06
C LEU A 39 -5.34 -2.27 -32.91
N PRO A 40 -5.84 -2.17 -34.15
CA PRO A 40 -5.61 -0.98 -34.97
C PRO A 40 -6.37 0.22 -34.38
N PRO A 41 -5.94 1.47 -34.69
CA PRO A 41 -6.58 2.67 -34.17
C PRO A 41 -8.05 2.80 -34.57
N ILE A 42 -8.92 3.14 -33.62
CA ILE A 42 -10.30 3.55 -33.89
C ILE A 42 -10.32 4.95 -34.54
N VAL A 43 -9.56 5.88 -33.97
CA VAL A 43 -9.35 7.21 -34.55
C VAL A 43 -8.28 7.10 -35.64
N THR A 44 -8.62 7.47 -36.88
CA THR A 44 -7.74 7.25 -38.05
C THR A 44 -6.85 8.44 -38.41
N SER A 45 -6.93 9.55 -37.68
CA SER A 45 -6.22 10.81 -37.96
C SER A 45 -5.70 11.46 -36.68
N GLY A 46 -4.68 12.32 -36.78
CA GLY A 46 -4.09 13.01 -35.62
C GLY A 46 -2.73 12.43 -35.24
N THR A 47 -2.31 12.70 -34.01
CA THR A 47 -1.05 12.17 -33.45
C THR A 47 -1.14 10.65 -33.34
N GLU A 48 -0.21 9.94 -33.96
CA GLU A 48 -0.12 8.48 -33.90
C GLU A 48 0.78 8.07 -32.74
N ALA A 49 0.32 7.12 -31.93
CA ALA A 49 1.07 6.56 -30.80
C ALA A 49 0.80 5.05 -30.68
N ALA A 50 1.66 4.38 -29.93
CA ALA A 50 1.53 2.95 -29.63
C ALA A 50 1.49 2.73 -28.12
N LEU A 51 0.59 1.87 -27.64
CA LEU A 51 0.56 1.35 -26.28
C LEU A 51 0.83 -0.15 -26.31
N LEU A 52 1.92 -0.59 -25.68
CA LEU A 52 2.20 -2.01 -25.48
C LEU A 52 1.80 -2.39 -24.06
N LEU A 53 0.93 -3.39 -23.91
CA LEU A 53 0.42 -3.82 -22.60
C LEU A 53 0.97 -5.21 -22.26
N VAL A 54 1.76 -5.27 -21.18
CA VAL A 54 2.28 -6.50 -20.59
C VAL A 54 1.30 -7.04 -19.55
N PRO A 55 0.77 -8.26 -19.71
CA PRO A 55 -0.21 -8.83 -18.77
C PRO A 55 0.39 -9.08 -17.38
N GLY A 56 -0.47 -9.36 -16.39
CA GLY A 56 -0.08 -9.82 -15.06
C GLY A 56 0.31 -11.30 -15.02
N ALA A 57 0.55 -11.82 -13.81
CA ALA A 57 0.80 -13.24 -13.61
C ALA A 57 -0.48 -14.07 -13.75
N ASP A 58 -0.37 -15.26 -14.33
CA ASP A 58 -1.43 -16.24 -14.52
C ASP A 58 -2.63 -15.73 -15.35
N ILE A 59 -2.42 -14.70 -16.19
CA ILE A 59 -3.45 -14.11 -17.06
C ILE A 59 -2.87 -13.72 -18.43
N ASN A 60 -3.62 -14.00 -19.49
CA ASN A 60 -3.22 -13.78 -20.88
C ASN A 60 -3.61 -12.36 -21.36
N GLY A 61 -2.82 -11.80 -22.28
CA GLY A 61 -3.10 -10.56 -23.00
C GLY A 61 -4.54 -10.44 -23.55
N GLN A 62 -5.17 -11.52 -24.00
CA GLN A 62 -6.56 -11.47 -24.51
C GLN A 62 -7.58 -10.89 -23.50
N PHE A 63 -7.35 -11.10 -22.20
CA PHE A 63 -8.23 -10.60 -21.14
C PHE A 63 -8.09 -9.09 -20.91
N TYR A 64 -7.12 -8.44 -21.56
CA TYR A 64 -6.93 -6.98 -21.53
C TYR A 64 -7.58 -6.30 -22.73
N GLN A 65 -8.10 -7.05 -23.69
CA GLN A 65 -8.71 -6.48 -24.89
C GLN A 65 -9.87 -5.52 -24.58
N PRO A 66 -10.81 -5.83 -23.68
CA PRO A 66 -11.90 -4.89 -23.37
C PRO A 66 -11.42 -3.56 -22.79
N LEU A 67 -10.44 -3.58 -21.88
CA LEU A 67 -9.82 -2.35 -21.37
C LEU A 67 -9.07 -1.59 -22.48
N ALA A 68 -8.36 -2.29 -23.35
CA ALA A 68 -7.63 -1.68 -24.45
C ALA A 68 -8.55 -0.99 -25.45
N GLU A 69 -9.69 -1.60 -25.77
CA GLU A 69 -10.75 -1.00 -26.59
C GLU A 69 -11.32 0.25 -25.89
N ALA A 70 -11.62 0.18 -24.59
CA ALA A 70 -12.07 1.34 -23.82
C ALA A 70 -11.05 2.50 -23.84
N ILE A 71 -9.74 2.20 -23.74
CA ILE A 71 -8.67 3.21 -23.86
C ILE A 71 -8.67 3.86 -25.25
N GLN A 72 -8.83 3.07 -26.33
CA GLN A 72 -8.91 3.61 -27.69
C GLN A 72 -10.15 4.50 -27.88
N GLU A 73 -11.29 4.11 -27.32
CA GLU A 73 -12.54 4.90 -27.37
C GLU A 73 -12.43 6.22 -26.59
N ALA A 74 -11.72 6.20 -25.45
CA ALA A 74 -11.49 7.38 -24.64
C ALA A 74 -10.42 8.33 -25.20
N SER A 75 -9.63 7.89 -26.20
CA SER A 75 -8.47 8.64 -26.69
C SER A 75 -8.74 9.39 -27.99
N SER A 76 -8.20 10.62 -28.08
CA SER A 76 -8.11 11.37 -29.34
C SER A 76 -6.92 10.95 -30.21
N LEU A 77 -6.03 10.09 -29.69
CA LEU A 77 -4.88 9.56 -30.41
C LEU A 77 -5.32 8.61 -31.53
N LYS A 78 -4.57 8.62 -32.64
CA LYS A 78 -4.48 7.46 -33.53
C LYS A 78 -3.67 6.37 -32.79
N LEU A 79 -4.29 5.77 -31.78
CA LEU A 79 -3.65 4.87 -30.82
C LEU A 79 -3.68 3.44 -31.32
N TRP A 80 -2.50 2.89 -31.60
CA TRP A 80 -2.33 1.45 -31.74
C TRP A 80 -2.17 0.82 -30.37
N VAL A 81 -2.79 -0.34 -30.14
CA VAL A 81 -2.58 -1.10 -28.90
C VAL A 81 -2.07 -2.50 -29.24
N GLY A 82 -0.96 -2.89 -28.64
CA GLY A 82 -0.40 -4.24 -28.73
C GLY A 82 -0.51 -4.94 -27.38
N LEU A 83 -1.29 -6.01 -27.31
CA LEU A 83 -1.37 -6.88 -26.14
C LEU A 83 -0.27 -7.93 -26.30
N VAL A 84 0.74 -7.84 -25.44
CA VAL A 84 1.91 -8.72 -25.51
C VAL A 84 1.44 -10.16 -25.30
N ARG A 85 2.00 -11.06 -26.11
CA ARG A 85 1.63 -12.48 -26.13
C ARG A 85 1.77 -13.15 -24.76
N PRO A 86 1.17 -14.33 -24.57
CA PRO A 86 1.31 -15.08 -23.33
C PRO A 86 2.76 -15.46 -23.08
N PHE A 87 3.19 -15.26 -21.85
CA PHE A 87 4.50 -15.70 -21.39
C PHE A 87 4.48 -17.20 -21.09
N PRO A 88 5.63 -17.89 -21.11
CA PRO A 88 5.71 -19.25 -20.61
C PRO A 88 5.14 -19.34 -19.20
N LEU A 89 4.25 -20.31 -18.99
CA LEU A 89 3.47 -20.50 -17.75
C LEU A 89 2.54 -19.32 -17.39
N ASP A 90 2.21 -18.44 -18.33
CA ASP A 90 1.42 -17.22 -18.11
C ASP A 90 2.07 -16.26 -17.09
N ILE A 91 3.40 -16.29 -16.94
CA ILE A 91 4.14 -15.45 -15.97
C ILE A 91 5.13 -14.53 -16.72
N PRO A 92 4.88 -13.21 -16.74
CA PRO A 92 5.82 -12.22 -17.26
C PRO A 92 7.19 -12.37 -16.62
N ASN A 93 8.24 -12.38 -17.45
CA ASN A 93 9.60 -12.51 -16.97
C ASN A 93 10.60 -11.73 -17.85
N PRO A 94 11.75 -11.30 -17.29
CA PRO A 94 12.71 -10.47 -18.02
C PRO A 94 13.32 -11.12 -19.26
N ILE A 95 13.41 -12.45 -19.32
CA ILE A 95 14.06 -13.18 -20.42
C ILE A 95 13.20 -13.11 -21.68
N ASN A 96 11.89 -13.32 -21.53
CA ASN A 96 10.96 -13.34 -22.66
C ASN A 96 10.43 -11.94 -23.01
N LEU A 97 10.44 -11.01 -22.06
CA LEU A 97 9.85 -9.67 -22.24
C LEU A 97 10.38 -8.96 -23.48
N ILE A 98 11.71 -8.87 -23.64
CA ILE A 98 12.30 -8.06 -24.72
C ILE A 98 11.95 -8.62 -26.12
N PRO A 99 12.20 -9.91 -26.43
CA PRO A 99 11.76 -10.49 -27.70
C PRO A 99 10.25 -10.33 -27.97
N ASP A 100 9.43 -10.39 -26.93
CA ASP A 100 7.96 -10.33 -27.08
C ASP A 100 7.48 -8.89 -27.35
N LEU A 101 8.11 -7.89 -26.73
CA LEU A 101 7.89 -6.48 -27.05
C LEU A 101 8.34 -6.16 -28.50
N ASP A 102 9.52 -6.62 -28.89
CA ASP A 102 10.04 -6.41 -30.25
C ASP A 102 9.13 -7.04 -31.30
N ASN A 103 8.66 -8.27 -31.08
CA ASN A 103 7.73 -8.95 -31.96
C ASN A 103 6.38 -8.21 -32.07
N THR A 104 5.83 -7.76 -30.93
CA THR A 104 4.58 -7.01 -30.90
C THR A 104 4.70 -5.71 -31.71
N LEU A 105 5.78 -4.94 -31.50
CA LEU A 105 6.06 -3.73 -32.27
C LEU A 105 6.25 -3.99 -33.76
N GLN A 106 6.93 -5.08 -34.12
CA GLN A 106 7.13 -5.45 -35.52
C GLN A 106 5.79 -5.76 -36.18
N MET A 107 4.91 -6.52 -35.53
CA MET A 107 3.57 -6.82 -36.05
C MET A 107 2.72 -5.55 -36.24
N MET A 108 2.80 -4.59 -35.31
CA MET A 108 2.12 -3.29 -35.47
C MET A 108 2.65 -2.52 -36.69
N ARG A 109 3.98 -2.50 -36.90
CA ARG A 109 4.62 -1.86 -38.06
C ARG A 109 4.23 -2.55 -39.38
N ASP A 110 4.18 -3.87 -39.39
CA ASP A 110 3.77 -4.66 -40.55
C ASP A 110 2.30 -4.40 -40.93
N GLN A 111 1.46 -4.02 -39.96
CA GLN A 111 0.08 -3.60 -40.16
C GLN A 111 -0.07 -2.10 -40.52
N GLY A 112 1.03 -1.34 -40.59
CA GLY A 112 1.04 0.04 -41.06
C GLY A 112 1.18 1.11 -39.97
N MET A 113 1.54 0.74 -38.74
CA MET A 113 1.96 1.72 -37.73
C MET A 113 3.25 2.43 -38.17
N THR A 114 3.29 3.77 -38.09
CA THR A 114 4.45 4.58 -38.52
C THR A 114 5.11 5.39 -37.42
N THR A 115 4.48 5.49 -36.25
CA THR A 115 4.98 6.27 -35.12
C THR A 115 6.20 5.66 -34.43
N SER A 116 6.99 6.54 -33.81
CA SER A 116 8.05 6.18 -32.85
C SER A 116 7.66 6.51 -31.40
N THR A 117 6.47 7.09 -31.17
CA THR A 117 5.98 7.41 -29.83
C THR A 117 5.36 6.16 -29.21
N ILE A 118 6.08 5.57 -28.25
CA ILE A 118 5.68 4.30 -27.63
C ILE A 118 5.45 4.49 -26.13
N PHE A 119 4.34 3.94 -25.65
CA PHE A 119 3.98 3.79 -24.26
C PHE A 119 4.12 2.34 -23.86
N LEU A 120 4.71 2.09 -22.69
CA LEU A 120 4.71 0.76 -22.08
C LEU A 120 3.76 0.76 -20.89
N ALA A 121 2.76 -0.11 -20.94
CA ALA A 121 1.90 -0.42 -19.82
C ALA A 121 2.14 -1.83 -19.33
N GLY A 122 1.87 -2.06 -18.05
CA GLY A 122 1.75 -3.42 -17.56
C GLY A 122 1.01 -3.51 -16.26
N HIS A 123 0.30 -4.63 -16.14
CA HIS A 123 -0.55 -4.93 -15.01
C HIS A 123 0.18 -5.79 -13.98
N SER A 124 0.09 -5.45 -12.69
CA SER A 124 0.58 -6.29 -11.60
C SER A 124 2.06 -6.68 -11.83
N LEU A 125 2.39 -7.98 -11.89
CA LEU A 125 3.75 -8.45 -12.23
C LEU A 125 4.25 -7.91 -13.58
N GLY A 126 3.39 -7.73 -14.58
CA GLY A 126 3.73 -7.11 -15.87
C GLY A 126 4.31 -5.71 -15.72
N GLY A 127 3.69 -4.90 -14.85
CA GLY A 127 4.18 -3.57 -14.50
C GLY A 127 5.52 -3.59 -13.77
N THR A 128 5.76 -4.62 -12.95
CA THR A 128 7.05 -4.84 -12.29
C THR A 128 8.14 -5.20 -13.30
N VAL A 129 7.88 -6.09 -14.27
CA VAL A 129 8.92 -6.55 -15.19
C VAL A 129 9.24 -5.58 -16.32
N LEU A 130 8.28 -4.73 -16.73
CA LEU A 130 8.43 -3.86 -17.91
C LEU A 130 9.46 -2.73 -17.76
N GLN A 131 9.88 -2.42 -16.53
CA GLN A 131 10.71 -1.27 -16.17
C GLN A 131 12.18 -1.45 -16.60
N ASN A 132 12.39 -1.62 -17.90
CA ASN A 132 13.69 -1.77 -18.55
C ASN A 132 14.09 -0.44 -19.22
N GLU A 133 14.93 0.34 -18.55
CA GLU A 133 15.37 1.65 -19.04
C GLU A 133 16.14 1.56 -20.36
N GLN A 134 17.02 0.57 -20.52
CA GLN A 134 17.83 0.43 -21.72
C GLN A 134 16.95 0.21 -22.95
N TRP A 135 16.06 -0.78 -22.89
CA TRP A 135 15.14 -1.07 -24.00
C TRP A 135 14.22 0.11 -24.28
N SER A 136 13.76 0.79 -23.22
CA SER A 136 12.91 1.98 -23.33
C SER A 136 13.60 3.11 -24.10
N GLN A 137 14.86 3.39 -23.78
CA GLN A 137 15.66 4.40 -24.50
C GLN A 137 15.93 4.01 -25.96
N GLU A 138 16.29 2.76 -26.21
CA GLU A 138 16.60 2.26 -27.56
C GLU A 138 15.38 2.27 -28.49
N ASN A 139 14.17 2.14 -27.94
CA ASN A 139 12.92 2.08 -28.71
C ASN A 139 12.09 3.36 -28.67
N GLY A 140 12.54 4.42 -28.01
CA GLY A 140 11.79 5.69 -27.95
C GLY A 140 10.53 5.62 -27.10
N VAL A 141 10.54 4.82 -26.03
CA VAL A 141 9.47 4.81 -25.04
C VAL A 141 9.43 6.16 -24.33
N VAL A 142 8.25 6.78 -24.29
CA VAL A 142 8.07 8.13 -23.72
C VAL A 142 7.46 8.12 -22.32
N ALA A 143 6.83 7.02 -21.88
CA ALA A 143 6.35 6.86 -20.51
C ALA A 143 6.08 5.39 -20.14
N TRP A 144 6.08 5.11 -18.84
CA TRP A 144 5.60 3.87 -18.25
C TRP A 144 4.25 4.04 -17.58
N LEU A 145 3.35 3.08 -17.76
CA LEU A 145 2.03 3.04 -17.14
C LEU A 145 1.94 1.76 -16.28
N LEU A 146 1.95 1.93 -14.98
CA LEU A 146 1.98 0.87 -13.98
C LEU A 146 0.56 0.66 -13.45
N PHE A 147 -0.13 -0.33 -14.02
CA PHE A 147 -1.50 -0.69 -13.70
C PHE A 147 -1.51 -1.65 -12.53
N ALA A 148 -2.14 -1.28 -11.41
CA ALA A 148 -2.10 -2.03 -10.17
C ALA A 148 -0.68 -2.54 -9.85
N SER A 149 0.31 -1.66 -10.04
CA SER A 149 1.73 -1.97 -9.95
C SER A 149 2.49 -0.75 -9.45
N TYR A 150 3.76 -0.92 -9.10
CA TYR A 150 4.60 0.11 -8.54
C TYR A 150 6.01 0.12 -9.13
N VAL A 151 6.75 1.20 -8.88
CA VAL A 151 8.15 1.29 -9.29
C VAL A 151 8.94 0.29 -8.45
N ASN A 152 9.60 -0.66 -9.09
CA ASN A 152 10.22 -1.79 -8.40
C ASN A 152 11.69 -1.57 -8.05
N LYS A 153 12.31 -0.51 -8.57
CA LYS A 153 13.71 -0.15 -8.35
C LYS A 153 13.83 1.36 -8.10
N GLY A 154 14.30 1.70 -6.90
CA GLY A 154 14.49 3.10 -6.51
C GLY A 154 13.19 3.83 -6.20
N GLU A 155 13.32 5.13 -5.98
CA GLU A 155 12.22 6.06 -5.70
C GLU A 155 11.58 6.54 -7.00
N LEU A 156 10.29 6.87 -6.95
CA LEU A 156 9.51 7.40 -8.07
C LEU A 156 10.22 8.57 -8.76
N VAL A 157 10.72 9.50 -7.95
CA VAL A 157 11.36 10.75 -8.40
C VAL A 157 12.64 10.50 -9.22
N ASN A 158 13.29 9.37 -9.00
CA ASN A 158 14.55 9.02 -9.66
C ASN A 158 14.33 8.29 -11.00
N THR A 159 13.09 8.01 -11.37
CA THR A 159 12.79 7.39 -12.66
C THR A 159 13.09 8.36 -13.81
N THR A 160 13.79 7.89 -14.84
CA THR A 160 14.23 8.73 -15.97
C THR A 160 13.12 9.08 -16.96
N LEU A 161 12.06 8.28 -17.00
CA LEU A 161 10.89 8.49 -17.85
C LEU A 161 9.71 8.97 -17.04
N PRO A 162 8.76 9.73 -17.63
CA PRO A 162 7.43 9.88 -17.07
C PRO A 162 6.83 8.52 -16.68
N VAL A 163 6.18 8.46 -15.52
CA VAL A 163 5.52 7.26 -15.00
C VAL A 163 4.10 7.61 -14.52
N MET A 164 3.13 6.76 -14.81
CA MET A 164 1.82 6.77 -14.17
C MET A 164 1.66 5.52 -13.32
N HIS A 165 1.29 5.69 -12.05
CA HIS A 165 0.71 4.64 -11.22
C HIS A 165 -0.80 4.80 -11.26
N LEU A 166 -1.51 3.74 -11.62
CA LEU A 166 -2.96 3.72 -11.60
C LEU A 166 -3.40 2.48 -10.84
N SER A 167 -4.12 2.67 -9.74
CA SER A 167 -4.60 1.58 -8.87
C SER A 167 -6.01 1.89 -8.36
N GLY A 168 -6.62 0.93 -7.69
CA GLY A 168 -7.91 1.11 -7.04
C GLY A 168 -7.80 1.06 -5.52
N ASP A 169 -8.76 1.67 -4.81
CA ASP A 169 -8.82 1.61 -3.34
C ASP A 169 -9.28 0.23 -2.82
N LEU A 170 -9.87 -0.60 -3.70
CA LEU A 170 -10.23 -1.99 -3.44
C LEU A 170 -9.24 -3.00 -4.02
N ASP A 171 -8.07 -2.56 -4.48
CA ASP A 171 -7.02 -3.48 -4.91
C ASP A 171 -6.42 -4.23 -3.71
N GLY A 172 -6.79 -5.50 -3.56
CA GLY A 172 -6.31 -6.34 -2.47
C GLY A 172 -4.90 -6.91 -2.69
N MET A 173 -4.35 -6.76 -3.90
CA MET A 173 -3.04 -7.24 -4.30
C MET A 173 -1.99 -6.14 -4.17
N THR A 174 -2.15 -5.05 -4.93
CA THR A 174 -1.33 -3.83 -4.84
C THR A 174 -2.05 -2.84 -3.93
N ARG A 175 -2.00 -3.19 -2.64
CA ARG A 175 -2.73 -2.50 -1.58
C ARG A 175 -2.49 -1.00 -1.59
N VAL A 176 -3.53 -0.24 -1.26
CA VAL A 176 -3.48 1.23 -1.12
C VAL A 176 -2.36 1.72 -0.20
N THR A 177 -1.97 0.95 0.83
CA THR A 177 -0.84 1.26 1.72
C THR A 177 0.52 1.18 1.04
N ARG A 178 0.65 0.36 -0.01
CA ARG A 178 1.85 0.35 -0.87
C ARG A 178 1.91 1.62 -1.70
N ILE A 179 0.78 2.00 -2.28
CA ILE A 179 0.67 3.18 -3.13
C ILE A 179 0.79 4.48 -2.30
N SER A 180 0.39 4.49 -1.03
CA SER A 180 0.52 5.67 -0.17
C SER A 180 1.97 6.12 0.00
N SER A 181 2.93 5.18 0.07
CA SER A 181 4.35 5.53 0.12
C SER A 181 4.81 6.21 -1.17
N THR A 182 4.41 5.66 -2.33
CA THR A 182 4.69 6.26 -3.64
C THR A 182 4.01 7.62 -3.81
N PHE A 183 2.80 7.80 -3.26
CA PHE A 183 2.12 9.10 -3.26
C PHE A 183 2.83 10.12 -2.37
N LYS A 184 3.37 9.71 -1.21
CA LYS A 184 4.20 10.59 -0.36
C LYS A 184 5.45 11.05 -1.10
N GLU A 185 6.16 10.15 -1.79
CA GLU A 185 7.30 10.51 -2.65
C GLU A 185 6.90 11.54 -3.71
N LEU A 186 5.73 11.37 -4.34
CA LEU A 186 5.19 12.36 -5.27
C LEU A 186 5.00 13.71 -4.59
N LEU A 187 4.31 13.77 -3.44
CA LEU A 187 4.05 15.01 -2.70
C LEU A 187 5.34 15.76 -2.34
N ASP A 188 6.34 15.04 -1.83
CA ASP A 188 7.63 15.62 -1.46
C ASP A 188 8.33 16.23 -2.69
N SER A 189 8.20 15.58 -3.85
CA SER A 189 8.78 16.05 -5.11
C SER A 189 8.11 17.31 -5.67
N LEU A 190 6.86 17.62 -5.29
CA LEU A 190 6.13 18.79 -5.81
C LEU A 190 6.75 20.11 -5.36
N ALA A 191 7.49 20.11 -4.25
CA ALA A 191 8.25 21.26 -3.80
C ALA A 191 9.38 21.62 -4.77
N GLU A 192 9.95 20.61 -5.45
CA GLU A 192 11.01 20.78 -6.44
C GLU A 192 10.45 21.04 -7.84
N SER A 193 9.42 20.30 -8.23
CA SER A 193 8.77 20.41 -9.54
C SER A 193 7.27 20.17 -9.43
N PRO A 194 6.44 21.24 -9.49
CA PRO A 194 4.99 21.11 -9.54
C PRO A 194 4.46 20.33 -10.75
N GLU A 195 5.29 20.16 -11.80
CA GLU A 195 4.95 19.36 -12.98
C GLU A 195 5.00 17.85 -12.69
N ASN A 196 5.66 17.42 -11.61
CA ASN A 196 5.75 16.00 -11.26
C ASN A 196 4.37 15.37 -11.02
N LYS A 197 3.34 16.13 -10.62
CA LYS A 197 1.97 15.59 -10.52
C LYS A 197 1.40 15.10 -11.85
N TYR A 198 1.93 15.59 -12.98
CA TYR A 198 1.52 15.18 -14.32
C TYR A 198 2.51 14.18 -14.93
N GLU A 199 3.81 14.32 -14.67
CA GLU A 199 4.83 13.43 -15.23
C GLU A 199 4.98 12.13 -14.44
N LYS A 200 4.76 12.19 -13.13
CA LYS A 200 4.88 11.09 -12.14
C LYS A 200 3.53 10.83 -11.48
N ALA A 201 2.46 10.84 -12.28
CA ALA A 201 1.09 10.79 -11.79
C ALA A 201 0.85 9.52 -10.95
N VAL A 202 0.38 9.69 -9.72
CA VAL A 202 -0.06 8.59 -8.85
C VAL A 202 -1.56 8.75 -8.64
N ILE A 203 -2.33 7.79 -9.13
CA ILE A 203 -3.79 7.83 -9.17
C ILE A 203 -4.36 6.61 -8.47
N VAL A 204 -5.23 6.84 -7.49
CA VAL A 204 -6.07 5.80 -6.90
C VAL A 204 -7.53 6.13 -7.12
N LEU A 205 -8.25 5.19 -7.74
CA LEU A 205 -9.66 5.31 -8.05
C LEU A 205 -10.52 4.57 -7.03
N GLU A 206 -11.61 5.19 -6.63
CA GLU A 206 -12.61 4.61 -5.73
C GLU A 206 -13.36 3.46 -6.43
N ASP A 207 -13.63 2.41 -5.66
CA ASP A 207 -14.31 1.18 -6.06
C ASP A 207 -13.64 0.42 -7.21
N ILE A 208 -12.41 0.75 -7.59
CA ILE A 208 -11.63 -0.09 -8.51
C ILE A 208 -10.90 -1.17 -7.71
N ASN A 209 -10.87 -2.39 -8.23
CA ASN A 209 -10.10 -3.50 -7.65
C ASN A 209 -9.03 -3.98 -8.64
N HIS A 210 -8.27 -5.01 -8.27
CA HIS A 210 -7.17 -5.50 -9.10
C HIS A 210 -7.66 -6.03 -10.46
N MET A 211 -8.76 -6.78 -10.48
CA MET A 211 -9.27 -7.37 -11.73
C MET A 211 -9.87 -6.39 -12.73
N HIS A 212 -10.24 -5.18 -12.32
CA HIS A 212 -10.72 -4.16 -13.25
C HIS A 212 -9.70 -3.79 -14.34
N PHE A 213 -8.42 -4.09 -14.17
CA PHE A 213 -7.42 -3.90 -15.21
C PHE A 213 -7.43 -4.99 -16.30
N ALA A 214 -8.23 -6.04 -16.11
CA ALA A 214 -8.42 -7.14 -17.06
C ALA A 214 -9.92 -7.51 -17.11
N SER A 215 -10.22 -8.70 -17.63
CA SER A 215 -11.59 -9.21 -17.77
C SER A 215 -11.64 -10.70 -17.50
N GLY A 216 -12.85 -11.22 -17.29
CA GLY A 216 -13.08 -12.64 -17.08
C GLY A 216 -12.74 -13.12 -15.67
N ASP A 217 -12.54 -14.43 -15.53
CA ASP A 217 -12.35 -15.05 -14.22
C ASP A 217 -10.96 -14.67 -13.63
N PRO A 218 -10.90 -14.24 -12.35
CA PRO A 218 -9.64 -13.93 -11.70
C PRO A 218 -8.70 -15.15 -11.60
N PRO A 219 -7.38 -14.97 -11.77
CA PRO A 219 -6.40 -15.96 -11.35
C PRO A 219 -6.55 -16.31 -9.87
N SER A 220 -6.19 -17.54 -9.47
CA SER A 220 -6.50 -18.05 -8.12
C SER A 220 -6.00 -17.17 -6.98
N LEU A 221 -4.79 -16.60 -7.09
CA LEU A 221 -4.25 -15.70 -6.06
C LEU A 221 -5.06 -14.40 -5.98
N VAL A 222 -5.45 -13.85 -7.13
CA VAL A 222 -6.30 -12.64 -7.19
C VAL A 222 -7.70 -12.94 -6.64
N ALA A 223 -8.26 -14.10 -6.96
CA ALA A 223 -9.56 -14.52 -6.41
C ALA A 223 -9.56 -14.70 -4.88
N GLU A 224 -8.40 -15.04 -4.30
CA GLU A 224 -8.21 -15.20 -2.86
C GLU A 224 -7.99 -13.86 -2.15
N ASP A 225 -7.20 -12.97 -2.75
CA ASP A 225 -6.68 -11.79 -2.06
C ASP A 225 -7.29 -10.45 -2.51
N ASP A 226 -7.93 -10.36 -3.67
CA ASP A 226 -8.56 -9.12 -4.15
C ASP A 226 -9.93 -8.87 -3.50
N ILE A 227 -10.38 -7.62 -3.54
CA ILE A 227 -11.67 -7.23 -2.95
C ILE A 227 -12.68 -7.06 -4.06
N LEU A 228 -13.87 -7.65 -3.88
CA LEU A 228 -14.94 -7.49 -4.86
C LEU A 228 -15.45 -6.06 -4.85
N SER A 229 -15.39 -5.45 -6.03
CA SER A 229 -15.90 -4.12 -6.29
C SER A 229 -17.41 -4.13 -6.59
N PRO A 230 -18.16 -3.09 -6.18
CA PRO A 230 -19.54 -2.89 -6.60
C PRO A 230 -19.67 -2.46 -8.08
N LEU A 231 -18.58 -2.00 -8.71
CA LEU A 231 -18.61 -1.52 -10.09
C LEU A 231 -18.70 -2.70 -11.07
N PRO A 232 -19.57 -2.60 -12.09
CA PRO A 232 -19.51 -3.47 -13.25
C PRO A 232 -18.19 -3.30 -14.00
N GLU A 233 -17.66 -4.40 -14.54
CA GLU A 233 -16.39 -4.43 -15.29
C GLU A 233 -16.27 -3.30 -16.34
N ALA A 234 -17.31 -3.11 -17.16
CA ALA A 234 -17.33 -2.09 -18.22
C ALA A 234 -17.27 -0.65 -17.67
N GLU A 235 -17.87 -0.39 -16.51
CA GLU A 235 -17.80 0.93 -15.85
C GLU A 235 -16.38 1.17 -15.30
N GLY A 236 -15.78 0.15 -14.69
CA GLY A 236 -14.39 0.23 -14.24
C GLY A 236 -13.41 0.43 -15.40
N HIS A 237 -13.59 -0.26 -16.54
CA HIS A 237 -12.78 -0.02 -17.75
C HIS A 237 -12.93 1.41 -18.27
N ALA A 238 -14.15 1.94 -18.32
CA ALA A 238 -14.37 3.32 -18.77
C ALA A 238 -13.67 4.34 -17.87
N LEU A 239 -13.73 4.15 -16.54
CA LEU A 239 -13.04 5.00 -15.57
C LEU A 239 -11.51 4.93 -15.72
N LEU A 240 -10.94 3.72 -15.84
CA LEU A 240 -9.52 3.52 -16.06
C LEU A 240 -9.08 4.17 -17.38
N ALA A 241 -9.80 3.89 -18.47
CA ALA A 241 -9.54 4.40 -19.80
C ALA A 241 -9.52 5.94 -19.86
N GLN A 242 -10.43 6.62 -19.16
CA GLN A 242 -10.45 8.08 -19.08
C GLN A 242 -9.13 8.64 -18.52
N HIS A 243 -8.62 8.06 -17.43
CA HIS A 243 -7.40 8.54 -16.77
C HIS A 243 -6.14 8.17 -17.57
N ILE A 244 -6.12 6.96 -18.16
CA ILE A 244 -5.06 6.53 -19.06
C ILE A 244 -4.98 7.48 -20.26
N SER A 245 -6.11 7.72 -20.92
CA SER A 245 -6.20 8.64 -22.06
C SER A 245 -5.69 10.05 -21.72
N ALA A 246 -6.14 10.61 -20.59
CA ALA A 246 -5.68 11.91 -20.12
C ALA A 246 -4.15 11.93 -19.87
N TYR A 247 -3.59 10.88 -19.29
CA TYR A 247 -2.15 10.78 -19.09
C TYR A 247 -1.40 10.72 -20.42
N LEU A 248 -1.82 9.85 -21.34
CA LEU A 248 -1.24 9.73 -22.69
C LEU A 248 -1.23 11.09 -23.40
N THR A 249 -2.35 11.82 -23.39
CA THR A 249 -2.45 13.16 -24.00
C THR A 249 -1.48 14.15 -23.36
N THR A 250 -1.31 14.09 -22.04
CA THR A 250 -0.46 15.03 -21.29
C THR A 250 1.03 14.87 -21.65
N VAL A 251 1.49 13.64 -21.86
CA VAL A 251 2.92 13.35 -22.13
C VAL A 251 3.26 13.20 -23.63
N SER A 252 2.27 13.18 -24.52
CA SER A 252 2.47 13.00 -25.98
C SER A 252 2.69 14.29 -26.78
N GLY A 253 2.81 15.47 -26.15
CA GLY A 253 3.07 16.73 -26.85
C GLY A 253 1.91 17.26 -27.71
N PHE A 254 0.67 17.05 -27.26
CA PHE A 254 -0.56 17.51 -27.91
C PHE A 254 -0.71 19.05 -28.01
N PRO A 255 -1.67 19.56 -28.81
CA PRO A 255 -2.04 20.97 -28.75
C PRO A 255 -2.35 21.41 -27.32
N ALA A 256 -1.96 22.65 -26.99
CA ALA A 256 -1.99 23.15 -25.61
C ALA A 256 -3.39 23.06 -24.95
N GLU A 257 -4.47 23.18 -25.73
CA GLU A 257 -5.85 23.07 -25.23
C GLU A 257 -6.22 21.64 -24.82
N GLU A 258 -5.85 20.63 -25.62
CA GLU A 258 -6.09 19.22 -25.28
C GLU A 258 -5.26 18.81 -24.07
N VAL A 259 -4.00 19.25 -24.00
CA VAL A 259 -3.14 19.05 -22.83
C VAL A 259 -3.75 19.71 -21.58
N ALA A 260 -4.33 20.91 -21.71
CA ALA A 260 -4.97 21.58 -20.57
C ALA A 260 -6.19 20.82 -20.03
N ASN A 261 -7.04 20.27 -20.91
CA ASN A 261 -8.20 19.46 -20.51
C ASN A 261 -7.77 18.13 -19.87
N ALA A 262 -6.75 17.49 -20.43
CA ALA A 262 -6.17 16.26 -19.89
C ALA A 262 -5.56 16.51 -18.49
N ARG A 263 -4.79 17.59 -18.32
CA ARG A 263 -4.24 18.01 -17.02
C ARG A 263 -5.35 18.33 -16.02
N ALA A 264 -6.46 18.93 -16.43
CA ALA A 264 -7.60 19.16 -15.54
C ALA A 264 -8.21 17.85 -15.01
N THR A 265 -8.24 16.79 -15.83
CA THR A 265 -8.65 15.45 -15.40
C THR A 265 -7.66 14.87 -14.39
N LEU A 266 -6.35 14.96 -14.67
CA LEU A 266 -5.31 14.49 -13.76
C LEU A 266 -5.28 15.27 -12.44
N GLU A 267 -5.58 16.57 -12.46
CA GLU A 267 -5.69 17.39 -11.25
C GLU A 267 -6.83 16.91 -10.34
N GLN A 268 -7.98 16.60 -10.92
CA GLN A 268 -9.11 16.04 -10.18
C GLN A 268 -8.75 14.67 -9.59
N ALA A 269 -8.06 13.83 -10.36
CA ALA A 269 -7.58 12.53 -9.91
C ALA A 269 -6.56 12.66 -8.76
N PHE A 270 -5.64 13.63 -8.84
CA PHE A 270 -4.68 13.93 -7.78
C PHE A 270 -5.38 14.37 -6.49
N VAL A 271 -6.38 15.24 -6.57
CA VAL A 271 -7.16 15.68 -5.40
C VAL A 271 -7.91 14.50 -4.76
N LYS A 272 -8.57 13.66 -5.56
CA LYS A 272 -9.25 12.46 -5.05
C LYS A 272 -8.28 11.46 -4.43
N THR A 273 -7.13 11.23 -5.08
CA THR A 273 -6.07 10.36 -4.54
C THR A 273 -5.57 10.91 -3.20
N SER A 274 -5.35 12.22 -3.09
CA SER A 274 -4.97 12.86 -1.84
C SER A 274 -6.00 12.63 -0.73
N GLN A 275 -7.29 12.70 -1.03
CA GLN A 275 -8.36 12.42 -0.08
C GLN A 275 -8.38 10.96 0.40
N ILE A 276 -8.12 10.00 -0.50
CA ILE A 276 -8.02 8.57 -0.17
C ILE A 276 -6.78 8.31 0.70
N MET A 277 -5.65 8.95 0.38
CA MET A 277 -4.35 8.70 1.03
C MET A 277 -4.16 9.45 2.35
N GLN A 278 -4.83 10.60 2.54
CA GLN A 278 -4.61 11.46 3.70
C GLN A 278 -4.80 10.73 5.04
N PRO A 279 -5.84 9.90 5.24
CA PRO A 279 -5.99 9.12 6.46
C PRO A 279 -4.79 8.22 6.77
N LEU A 280 -4.27 7.52 5.75
CA LEU A 280 -3.11 6.63 5.90
C LEU A 280 -1.85 7.41 6.27
N MET A 281 -1.56 8.50 5.54
CA MET A 281 -0.39 9.33 5.80
C MET A 281 -0.45 9.97 7.19
N TYR A 282 -1.62 10.49 7.58
CA TYR A 282 -1.82 11.08 8.91
C TYR A 282 -1.53 10.08 10.02
N LEU A 283 -2.07 8.87 9.94
CA LEU A 283 -1.83 7.84 10.95
C LEU A 283 -0.36 7.37 10.93
N THR A 284 0.29 7.31 9.77
CA THR A 284 1.72 6.99 9.68
C THR A 284 2.55 8.04 10.41
N ASP A 285 2.28 9.32 10.15
CA ASP A 285 2.98 10.44 10.79
C ASP A 285 2.75 10.45 12.32
N LEU A 286 1.59 10.00 12.82
CA LEU A 286 1.37 9.87 14.27
C LEU A 286 2.23 8.78 14.92
N MET A 287 2.58 7.73 14.20
CA MET A 287 3.33 6.59 14.74
C MET A 287 4.84 6.76 14.57
N GLU A 288 5.26 7.38 13.46
CA GLU A 288 6.66 7.45 13.06
C GLU A 288 7.21 8.88 13.13
N GLY A 289 6.37 9.90 12.94
CA GLY A 289 6.78 11.30 12.96
C GLY A 289 7.93 11.59 12.00
N ASP A 290 8.99 12.23 12.52
CA ASP A 290 10.27 12.44 11.83
C ASP A 290 11.30 11.32 12.14
N GLY A 291 10.84 10.19 12.67
CA GLY A 291 11.66 9.08 13.16
C GLY A 291 12.13 9.25 14.60
N THR A 292 11.83 10.36 15.28
CA THR A 292 12.30 10.59 16.65
C THR A 292 11.21 10.47 17.72
N ARG A 293 9.94 10.66 17.34
CA ARG A 293 8.83 10.80 18.28
C ARG A 293 7.53 10.23 17.71
N ALA A 294 6.90 9.32 18.45
CA ALA A 294 5.59 8.76 18.13
C ALA A 294 4.47 9.46 18.93
N LEU A 295 3.74 10.37 18.28
CA LEU A 295 2.61 11.08 18.89
C LEU A 295 1.49 10.13 19.36
N TRP A 296 1.31 9.00 18.67
CA TRP A 296 0.37 7.98 19.09
C TRP A 296 0.75 7.37 20.45
N THR A 297 2.03 7.09 20.69
CA THR A 297 2.49 6.58 22.00
C THR A 297 2.24 7.58 23.12
N GLU A 298 2.37 8.88 22.84
CA GLU A 298 2.04 9.90 23.83
C GLU A 298 0.55 9.95 24.15
N ALA A 299 -0.30 9.85 23.13
CA ALA A 299 -1.74 9.73 23.32
C ALA A 299 -2.08 8.46 24.10
N ALA A 300 -1.47 7.32 23.78
CA ALA A 300 -1.65 6.05 24.49
C ALA A 300 -1.25 6.13 25.97
N GLN A 301 -0.18 6.86 26.31
CA GLN A 301 0.18 7.11 27.72
C GLN A 301 -0.89 7.89 28.48
N ARG A 302 -1.60 8.81 27.80
CA ARG A 302 -2.73 9.55 28.41
C ARG A 302 -3.94 8.65 28.61
N VAL A 303 -4.19 7.72 27.67
CA VAL A 303 -5.21 6.68 27.83
C VAL A 303 -4.88 5.80 29.05
N ILE A 304 -3.64 5.35 29.19
CA ILE A 304 -3.18 4.55 30.34
C ILE A 304 -3.22 5.34 31.66
N SER A 305 -2.87 6.62 31.63
CA SER A 305 -2.79 7.41 32.87
C SER A 305 -4.15 7.65 33.48
N THR A 306 -5.23 7.69 32.67
CA THR A 306 -6.62 7.92 33.11
C THR A 306 -6.80 9.21 33.91
N VAL A 307 -5.87 10.16 33.75
CA VAL A 307 -5.99 11.50 34.34
C VAL A 307 -7.24 12.15 33.76
N SER A 308 -8.16 12.59 34.63
CA SER A 308 -9.43 13.17 34.21
C SER A 308 -9.20 14.42 33.35
N ASP A 309 -10.11 14.69 32.41
CA ASP A 309 -9.94 15.76 31.41
C ASP A 309 -9.71 17.15 32.02
N SER A 310 -10.28 17.42 33.20
CA SER A 310 -10.08 18.67 33.95
C SER A 310 -8.64 18.89 34.42
N TYR A 311 -7.80 17.85 34.41
CA TYR A 311 -6.43 17.84 34.92
C TYR A 311 -5.38 17.50 33.85
N GLN A 312 -5.71 17.50 32.56
CA GLN A 312 -4.75 17.14 31.50
C GLN A 312 -3.48 18.00 31.51
N ASN A 313 -3.56 19.25 32.00
CA ASN A 313 -2.39 20.13 32.14
C ASN A 313 -1.39 19.65 33.19
N ALA A 314 -1.81 18.83 34.15
CA ALA A 314 -0.95 18.22 35.17
C ALA A 314 -0.11 17.04 34.63
N LEU A 315 -0.36 16.60 33.39
CA LEU A 315 0.39 15.53 32.73
C LEU A 315 0.94 15.99 31.38
N GLN A 316 2.27 16.07 31.29
CA GLN A 316 3.01 16.28 30.06
C GLN A 316 3.64 14.96 29.64
N VAL A 317 3.47 14.59 28.37
CA VAL A 317 4.00 13.33 27.83
C VAL A 317 4.87 13.66 26.63
N THR A 318 6.04 13.03 26.57
CA THR A 318 6.91 12.98 25.41
C THR A 318 7.24 11.53 25.07
N ASP A 319 7.62 11.27 23.82
CA ASP A 319 8.10 9.97 23.36
C ASP A 319 9.54 10.03 22.82
N SER A 320 10.17 8.87 22.73
CA SER A 320 11.41 8.67 21.98
C SER A 320 11.31 7.36 21.20
N ILE A 321 11.41 7.45 19.87
CA ILE A 321 11.51 6.28 18.98
C ILE A 321 12.95 5.74 19.01
N PHE A 322 13.07 4.42 19.03
CA PHE A 322 14.33 3.70 18.95
C PHE A 322 14.34 2.82 17.69
N ASP A 323 15.31 3.03 16.80
CA ASP A 323 15.39 2.29 15.53
C ASP A 323 15.81 0.83 15.68
N THR A 324 16.45 0.48 16.81
CA THR A 324 16.92 -0.88 17.06
C THR A 324 16.25 -1.49 18.28
N VAL A 325 15.95 -2.78 18.18
CA VAL A 325 15.39 -3.57 19.29
C VAL A 325 16.31 -3.53 20.52
N ASP A 326 17.63 -3.47 20.34
CA ASP A 326 18.59 -3.44 21.47
C ASP A 326 18.57 -2.11 22.24
N ALA A 327 18.57 -0.99 21.52
CA ALA A 327 18.45 0.33 22.13
C ALA A 327 17.07 0.48 22.81
N PHE A 328 16.02 0.03 22.12
CA PHE A 328 14.69 -0.04 22.68
C PHE A 328 14.63 -0.91 23.93
N ALA A 329 15.19 -2.12 23.92
CA ALA A 329 15.19 -3.04 25.07
C ALA A 329 15.82 -2.39 26.32
N SER A 330 16.90 -1.65 26.10
CA SER A 330 17.65 -0.94 27.14
C SER A 330 16.89 0.26 27.69
N SER A 331 16.06 0.92 26.88
CA SER A 331 15.28 2.08 27.29
C SER A 331 14.29 1.77 28.44
N LYS A 332 13.98 2.80 29.23
CA LYS A 332 13.00 2.76 30.32
C LYS A 332 12.21 4.07 30.29
N PRO A 333 10.88 4.02 30.45
CA PRO A 333 10.09 5.23 30.54
C PRO A 333 10.41 5.94 31.85
N GLN A 334 10.36 7.26 31.83
CA GLN A 334 10.75 8.13 32.95
C GLN A 334 9.56 8.93 33.44
N LEU A 335 9.60 9.30 34.72
CA LEU A 335 8.62 10.16 35.37
C LEU A 335 9.36 11.20 36.20
N GLU A 336 9.05 12.47 36.00
CA GLU A 336 9.58 13.58 36.78
C GLU A 336 8.43 14.49 37.25
N LEU A 337 8.40 14.84 38.53
CA LEU A 337 7.44 15.80 39.09
C LEU A 337 8.12 17.17 39.24
N VAL A 338 7.58 18.18 38.56
CA VAL A 338 8.05 19.58 38.67
C VAL A 338 6.87 20.45 39.07
N GLY A 339 6.85 20.90 40.32
CA GLY A 339 5.69 21.60 40.87
C GLY A 339 4.49 20.66 40.98
N GLU A 340 3.39 21.00 40.31
CA GLU A 340 2.14 20.22 40.26
C GLU A 340 1.99 19.46 38.92
N THR A 341 3.04 19.44 38.10
CA THR A 341 3.04 18.81 36.78
C THR A 341 3.97 17.61 36.74
N VAL A 342 3.43 16.48 36.29
CA VAL A 342 4.20 15.28 35.98
C VAL A 342 4.59 15.28 34.50
N TYR A 343 5.88 15.07 34.26
CA TYR A 343 6.47 14.87 32.94
C TYR A 343 6.80 13.39 32.77
N VAL A 344 6.24 12.75 31.76
CA VAL A 344 6.48 11.35 31.42
C VAL A 344 7.18 11.26 30.06
N THR A 345 8.32 10.59 30.03
CA THR A 345 8.98 10.20 28.78
C THR A 345 8.70 8.73 28.51
N THR A 346 8.07 8.46 27.38
CA THR A 346 7.76 7.11 26.89
C THR A 346 8.85 6.60 25.93
N SER A 347 8.76 5.35 25.52
CA SER A 347 9.67 4.80 24.52
C SER A 347 8.90 3.96 23.52
N THR A 348 9.26 4.12 22.25
CA THR A 348 8.61 3.45 21.12
C THR A 348 9.63 2.67 20.28
N HIS A 349 9.22 1.51 19.78
CA HIS A 349 9.85 0.84 18.65
C HIS A 349 8.76 0.40 17.68
N VAL A 350 8.86 0.88 16.44
CA VAL A 350 7.96 0.48 15.36
C VAL A 350 8.56 -0.75 14.70
N TYR A 351 7.83 -1.86 14.69
CA TYR A 351 8.29 -3.10 14.05
C TYR A 351 7.83 -3.08 12.59
N PRO A 352 8.74 -2.84 11.62
CA PRO A 352 8.38 -2.84 10.21
C PRO A 352 7.99 -4.26 9.78
N ARG A 353 7.13 -4.39 8.77
CA ARG A 353 7.03 -5.65 8.03
C ARG A 353 8.28 -5.91 7.22
N GLY A 354 8.59 -7.19 7.03
CA GLY A 354 9.70 -7.59 6.17
C GLY A 354 9.48 -7.16 4.73
N LEU A 355 10.54 -6.66 4.08
CA LEU A 355 10.56 -6.15 2.69
C LEU A 355 10.20 -7.18 1.59
N LEU A 356 9.93 -8.44 1.95
CA LEU A 356 9.79 -9.56 1.01
C LEU A 356 8.33 -9.90 0.65
N GLU A 357 7.33 -9.27 1.30
CA GLU A 357 5.92 -9.52 0.99
C GLU A 357 5.38 -8.45 0.03
N ALA A 358 5.41 -8.76 -1.27
CA ALA A 358 4.93 -7.86 -2.32
C ALA A 358 3.41 -7.59 -2.27
N THR A 359 2.62 -8.55 -1.78
CA THR A 359 1.15 -8.49 -1.70
C THR A 359 0.63 -8.32 -0.27
N GLY A 360 1.53 -8.32 0.70
CA GLY A 360 1.21 -8.20 2.11
C GLY A 360 1.03 -6.74 2.55
N PRO A 361 0.48 -6.54 3.75
CA PRO A 361 0.48 -5.27 4.45
C PRO A 361 1.83 -4.55 4.43
N GLN A 362 1.81 -3.27 4.10
CA GLN A 362 3.03 -2.43 4.10
C GLN A 362 3.17 -1.61 5.38
N THR A 363 2.15 -1.63 6.24
CA THR A 363 2.14 -0.94 7.53
C THR A 363 2.93 -1.72 8.58
N ALA A 364 3.31 -1.05 9.67
CA ALA A 364 3.98 -1.68 10.81
C ALA A 364 3.18 -2.88 11.33
N SER A 365 3.88 -3.99 11.63
CA SER A 365 3.23 -5.20 12.14
C SER A 365 2.74 -5.02 13.58
N GLU A 366 3.48 -4.25 14.37
CA GLU A 366 3.15 -3.86 15.74
C GLU A 366 3.96 -2.63 16.17
N ILE A 367 3.55 -2.00 17.27
CA ILE A 367 4.32 -0.98 17.98
C ILE A 367 4.66 -1.53 19.36
N GLY A 368 5.94 -1.61 19.70
CA GLY A 368 6.39 -1.81 21.06
C GLY A 368 6.39 -0.48 21.81
N ALA A 369 5.56 -0.34 22.84
CA ALA A 369 5.47 0.88 23.61
C ALA A 369 5.75 0.62 25.10
N LYS A 370 6.54 1.51 25.71
CA LYS A 370 6.85 1.48 27.14
C LYS A 370 6.32 2.72 27.83
N PHE A 371 5.44 2.50 28.79
CA PHE A 371 4.74 3.55 29.53
C PHE A 371 5.10 3.54 31.01
N LYS A 372 4.82 4.65 31.68
CA LYS A 372 4.62 4.68 33.13
C LYS A 372 3.21 4.18 33.44
N SER A 373 3.13 3.29 34.43
CA SER A 373 1.85 2.80 34.95
C SER A 373 1.01 3.95 35.51
N ARG A 374 -0.31 3.78 35.47
CA ARG A 374 -1.28 4.67 36.12
C ARG A 374 -0.92 4.90 37.58
N GLU A 375 -0.55 3.85 38.30
CA GLU A 375 -0.25 3.88 39.73
C GLU A 375 0.93 4.81 40.04
N ALA A 376 1.98 4.77 39.22
CA ALA A 376 3.13 5.66 39.37
C ALA A 376 2.77 7.14 39.13
N ILE A 377 1.90 7.42 38.14
CA ILE A 377 1.44 8.79 37.86
C ILE A 377 0.50 9.26 38.98
N MET A 378 -0.37 8.36 39.45
CA MET A 378 -1.32 8.62 40.53
C MET A 378 -0.62 8.91 41.85
N GLU A 379 0.43 8.16 42.20
CA GLU A 379 1.25 8.44 43.40
C GLU A 379 1.85 9.84 43.38
N ALA A 380 2.28 10.32 42.20
CA ALA A 380 2.86 11.65 42.03
C ALA A 380 1.81 12.78 42.04
N LEU A 381 0.63 12.56 41.47
CA LEU A 381 -0.37 13.63 41.25
C LEU A 381 -1.51 13.67 42.28
N MET A 382 -1.84 12.56 42.95
CA MET A 382 -2.90 12.51 43.97
C MET A 382 -2.72 13.55 45.10
N PRO A 383 -1.49 13.86 45.58
CA PRO A 383 -1.30 14.92 46.58
C PRO A 383 -1.79 16.31 46.15
N PHE A 384 -1.96 16.55 44.85
CA PHE A 384 -2.45 17.81 44.28
C PHE A 384 -3.96 17.77 43.95
N GLY A 385 -4.66 16.71 44.37
CA GLY A 385 -6.10 16.58 44.15
C GLY A 385 -6.48 16.23 42.71
N VAL A 386 -5.55 15.70 41.92
CA VAL A 386 -5.84 15.20 40.57
C VAL A 386 -6.68 13.93 40.65
N GLU A 387 -7.73 13.88 39.84
CA GLU A 387 -8.67 12.76 39.77
C GLU A 387 -8.32 11.79 38.63
N PHE A 388 -8.54 10.50 38.88
CA PHE A 388 -8.21 9.41 37.97
C PHE A 388 -9.44 8.54 37.68
N GLY A 389 -9.57 8.09 36.43
CA GLY A 389 -10.57 7.12 36.00
C GLY A 389 -10.25 5.68 36.41
N GLU A 390 -11.00 4.74 35.84
CA GLU A 390 -10.78 3.29 35.99
C GLU A 390 -9.46 2.86 35.34
N MET A 391 -8.87 1.76 35.83
CA MET A 391 -7.63 1.25 35.25
C MET A 391 -7.84 0.79 33.81
N VAL A 392 -6.87 1.11 32.95
CA VAL A 392 -6.84 0.75 31.53
C VAL A 392 -5.72 -0.25 31.28
N THR A 393 -6.03 -1.25 30.46
CA THR A 393 -5.20 -2.36 29.98
C THR A 393 -4.63 -2.08 28.58
N CYS A 394 -3.66 -2.88 28.11
CA CYS A 394 -3.16 -2.74 26.73
C CYS A 394 -4.24 -3.08 25.69
N LYS A 395 -5.20 -3.95 26.04
CA LYS A 395 -6.43 -4.21 25.28
C LYS A 395 -7.20 -2.92 25.00
N GLU A 396 -7.46 -2.10 26.02
CA GLU A 396 -8.21 -0.84 25.87
C GLU A 396 -7.42 0.22 25.10
N VAL A 397 -6.08 0.25 25.23
CA VAL A 397 -5.23 1.10 24.38
C VAL A 397 -5.32 0.68 22.92
N ASN A 398 -5.35 -0.63 22.63
CA ASN A 398 -5.54 -1.14 21.27
C ASN A 398 -6.93 -0.83 20.70
N GLN A 399 -7.98 -0.89 21.54
CA GLN A 399 -9.32 -0.42 21.17
C GLN A 399 -9.31 1.05 20.80
N ALA A 400 -8.62 1.89 21.60
CA ALA A 400 -8.46 3.32 21.28
C ALA A 400 -7.68 3.54 19.97
N GLY A 401 -6.66 2.73 19.69
CA GLY A 401 -5.92 2.79 18.43
C GLY A 401 -6.77 2.42 17.20
N PHE A 402 -7.65 1.43 17.35
CA PHE A 402 -8.62 1.09 16.32
C PHE A 402 -9.70 2.16 16.15
N GLU A 403 -10.21 2.73 17.25
CA GLU A 403 -11.19 3.84 17.19
C GLU A 403 -10.57 5.08 16.52
N LEU A 404 -9.29 5.37 16.77
CA LEU A 404 -8.57 6.42 16.05
C LEU A 404 -8.53 6.13 14.54
N ALA A 405 -8.21 4.90 14.15
CA ALA A 405 -8.24 4.50 12.74
C ALA A 405 -9.64 4.63 12.13
N TRP A 406 -10.66 4.16 12.85
CA TRP A 406 -12.07 4.25 12.47
C TRP A 406 -12.54 5.68 12.25
N THR A 407 -12.26 6.57 13.21
CA THR A 407 -12.69 7.97 13.13
C THR A 407 -11.91 8.78 12.10
N THR A 408 -10.68 8.36 11.77
CA THR A 408 -9.85 8.95 10.71
C THR A 408 -10.28 8.49 9.31
N ALA A 409 -10.84 7.28 9.18
CA ALA A 409 -11.32 6.78 7.91
C ALA A 409 -12.39 7.71 7.28
N SER A 410 -12.38 7.80 5.96
CA SER A 410 -13.40 8.56 5.23
C SER A 410 -14.79 7.95 5.42
N GLU A 411 -15.84 8.75 5.16
CA GLU A 411 -17.22 8.26 5.22
C GLU A 411 -17.45 7.05 4.30
N VAL A 412 -16.96 7.12 3.06
CA VAL A 412 -17.02 5.99 2.10
C VAL A 412 -16.40 4.72 2.67
N ILE A 413 -15.20 4.82 3.25
CA ILE A 413 -14.49 3.66 3.83
C ILE A 413 -15.28 3.10 5.02
N ARG A 414 -15.78 3.96 5.91
CA ARG A 414 -16.59 3.53 7.07
C ARG A 414 -17.90 2.89 6.67
N ASP A 415 -18.61 3.46 5.69
CA ASP A 415 -19.88 2.93 5.22
C ASP A 415 -19.68 1.55 4.59
N ARG A 416 -18.64 1.42 3.75
CA ARG A 416 -18.26 0.16 3.13
C ARG A 416 -17.92 -0.90 4.18
N PHE A 417 -17.09 -0.56 5.17
CA PHE A 417 -16.73 -1.48 6.25
C PHE A 417 -17.92 -1.79 7.18
N THR A 418 -18.80 -0.84 7.46
CA THR A 418 -20.02 -1.08 8.25
C THR A 418 -20.96 -2.05 7.53
N ALA A 419 -21.08 -1.90 6.21
CA ALA A 419 -22.01 -2.69 5.42
C ALA A 419 -21.62 -4.18 5.33
N ARG A 420 -20.32 -4.46 5.17
CA ARG A 420 -19.86 -5.83 4.88
C ARG A 420 -18.53 -6.23 5.53
N GLY A 421 -17.89 -5.34 6.28
CA GLY A 421 -16.59 -5.57 6.88
C GLY A 421 -16.62 -6.52 8.08
N GLY A 422 -15.47 -7.15 8.30
CA GLY A 422 -15.28 -8.12 9.37
C GLY A 422 -15.20 -7.53 10.77
N GLN A 423 -15.75 -8.21 11.78
CA GLN A 423 -15.75 -7.68 13.14
C GLN A 423 -14.36 -7.72 13.78
N VAL A 424 -14.11 -6.78 14.69
CA VAL A 424 -12.86 -6.74 15.47
C VAL A 424 -13.16 -7.05 16.93
N THR A 425 -12.47 -8.05 17.47
CA THR A 425 -12.56 -8.44 18.87
C THR A 425 -11.21 -8.26 19.56
N PHE A 426 -11.18 -7.43 20.59
CA PHE A 426 -10.01 -7.28 21.45
C PHE A 426 -10.13 -8.23 22.64
N LEU A 427 -9.22 -9.20 22.71
CA LEU A 427 -9.17 -10.21 23.76
C LEU A 427 -8.35 -9.69 24.95
N GLU A 428 -8.46 -10.37 26.09
CA GLU A 428 -7.66 -10.08 27.28
C GLU A 428 -6.16 -10.16 27.00
N ASP A 429 -5.39 -9.31 27.67
CA ASP A 429 -3.94 -9.23 27.48
C ASP A 429 -3.22 -10.52 27.90
N ASP A 430 -2.10 -10.79 27.21
CA ASP A 430 -1.21 -11.91 27.50
C ASP A 430 -0.06 -11.43 28.41
N GLU A 431 -0.29 -11.52 29.73
CA GLU A 431 0.64 -11.06 30.75
C GLU A 431 1.98 -11.79 30.71
N LYS A 432 3.07 -11.01 30.65
CA LYS A 432 4.44 -11.49 30.69
C LYS A 432 5.07 -11.19 32.03
N ALA A 433 5.87 -12.13 32.52
CA ALA A 433 6.54 -12.00 33.82
C ALA A 433 7.87 -11.23 33.76
N THR A 434 8.47 -11.08 32.59
CA THR A 434 9.81 -10.49 32.44
C THR A 434 9.88 -9.55 31.24
N GLY A 435 10.78 -8.57 31.30
CA GLY A 435 11.05 -7.66 30.18
C GLY A 435 11.50 -8.37 28.91
N SER A 436 12.30 -9.44 29.03
CA SER A 436 12.69 -10.25 27.87
C SER A 436 11.53 -11.06 27.31
N GLY A 437 10.69 -11.63 28.17
CA GLY A 437 9.49 -12.35 27.76
C GLY A 437 8.51 -11.46 27.00
N TRP A 438 8.36 -10.20 27.41
CA TRP A 438 7.58 -9.19 26.70
C TRP A 438 8.25 -8.74 25.39
N LEU A 439 9.56 -8.48 25.40
CA LEU A 439 10.29 -7.99 24.23
C LEU A 439 10.20 -8.94 23.04
N TYR A 440 10.35 -10.25 23.28
CA TYR A 440 10.31 -11.30 22.26
C TYR A 440 8.90 -11.85 21.97
N ALA A 441 7.88 -11.39 22.70
CA ALA A 441 6.50 -11.64 22.32
C ALA A 441 6.08 -10.68 21.22
N SER A 442 5.07 -11.08 20.45
CA SER A 442 4.46 -10.26 19.40
C SER A 442 2.98 -10.10 19.64
N LEU A 443 2.43 -8.97 19.20
CA LEU A 443 1.00 -8.74 19.09
C LEU A 443 0.39 -9.91 18.31
N ASN A 444 -0.61 -10.55 18.90
CA ASN A 444 -1.35 -11.58 18.18
C ASN A 444 -2.42 -10.89 17.35
N PHE A 445 -2.19 -10.80 16.04
CA PHE A 445 -3.13 -10.31 15.04
C PHE A 445 -3.71 -11.53 14.30
N ASN A 446 -4.77 -12.12 14.84
CA ASN A 446 -5.36 -13.34 14.31
C ASN A 446 -6.51 -13.00 13.37
N LEU A 447 -6.20 -12.97 12.08
CA LEU A 447 -7.17 -12.79 11.01
C LEU A 447 -7.81 -14.14 10.65
N THR A 448 -9.13 -14.24 10.81
CA THR A 448 -9.94 -15.31 10.23
C THR A 448 -10.56 -14.83 8.92
N LEU A 449 -11.35 -15.66 8.24
CA LEU A 449 -11.97 -15.28 6.96
C LEU A 449 -12.75 -13.97 7.02
N ASN A 450 -13.45 -13.72 8.14
CA ASN A 450 -14.34 -12.57 8.28
C ASN A 450 -14.10 -11.76 9.56
N ASP A 451 -13.20 -12.15 10.45
CA ASP A 451 -13.06 -11.47 11.75
C ASP A 451 -11.60 -11.35 12.15
N LEU A 452 -11.29 -10.29 12.89
CA LEU A 452 -9.99 -10.04 13.50
C LEU A 452 -10.08 -10.19 15.01
N ALA A 453 -9.23 -11.04 15.59
CA ALA A 453 -8.99 -11.07 17.02
C ALA A 453 -7.59 -10.51 17.34
N VAL A 454 -7.53 -9.57 18.29
CA VAL A 454 -6.28 -8.92 18.72
C VAL A 454 -6.00 -9.25 20.19
N THR A 455 -4.77 -9.69 20.49
CA THR A 455 -4.27 -9.89 21.86
C THR A 455 -2.92 -9.22 22.04
N SER A 456 -2.78 -8.44 23.11
CA SER A 456 -1.53 -7.73 23.43
C SER A 456 -0.70 -8.46 24.48
N PRO A 457 0.56 -8.79 24.19
CA PRO A 457 1.53 -9.03 25.26
C PRO A 457 1.72 -7.77 26.12
N THR A 458 1.52 -7.92 27.42
CA THR A 458 1.69 -6.84 28.41
C THR A 458 2.72 -7.21 29.48
N LEU A 459 3.38 -6.19 30.04
CA LEU A 459 4.18 -6.31 31.25
C LEU A 459 3.90 -5.11 32.14
N VAL A 460 3.37 -5.36 33.34
CA VAL A 460 3.14 -4.34 34.36
C VAL A 460 3.99 -4.64 35.58
N THR A 461 4.63 -3.62 36.16
CA THR A 461 5.40 -3.75 37.40
C THR A 461 4.84 -2.85 38.50
N SER A 462 4.88 -3.33 39.75
CA SER A 462 4.50 -2.51 40.91
C SER A 462 5.40 -1.28 41.05
N VAL A 463 4.87 -0.19 41.60
CA VAL A 463 5.63 1.04 41.92
C VAL A 463 6.83 0.78 42.83
N ASP A 464 6.74 -0.24 43.70
CA ASP A 464 7.81 -0.63 44.64
C ASP A 464 8.92 -1.50 44.00
N THR A 465 8.82 -1.80 42.71
CA THR A 465 9.82 -2.65 42.03
C THR A 465 11.17 -1.94 41.99
N GLY A 466 12.20 -2.56 42.58
CA GLY A 466 13.55 -1.99 42.67
C GLY A 466 14.27 -1.85 41.32
N LEU A 467 15.52 -1.36 41.38
CA LEU A 467 16.43 -1.22 40.22
C LEU A 467 15.91 -0.29 39.11
N GLY A 468 15.07 0.69 39.46
CA GLY A 468 14.49 1.61 38.49
C GLY A 468 13.43 0.99 37.58
N LEU A 469 12.86 -0.16 37.98
CA LEU A 469 11.81 -0.87 37.25
C LEU A 469 10.41 -0.65 37.86
N GLY A 470 10.27 0.28 38.80
CA GLY A 470 9.01 0.58 39.47
C GLY A 470 7.98 1.22 38.56
N GLY A 471 6.75 0.73 38.58
CA GLY A 471 5.59 1.38 37.94
C GLY A 471 5.69 1.47 36.42
N MET A 472 6.05 0.36 35.77
CA MET A 472 6.14 0.25 34.32
C MET A 472 4.88 -0.40 33.76
N HIS A 473 4.47 -0.01 32.56
CA HIS A 473 3.38 -0.65 31.82
C HIS A 473 3.82 -0.74 30.35
N TYR A 474 4.17 -1.92 29.88
CA TYR A 474 4.64 -2.12 28.51
C TYR A 474 3.58 -2.85 27.69
N CYS A 475 3.32 -2.36 26.48
CA CYS A 475 2.29 -2.90 25.61
C CYS A 475 2.84 -3.19 24.21
N LYS A 476 2.42 -4.29 23.61
CA LYS A 476 2.48 -4.47 22.16
C LYS A 476 1.19 -3.94 21.56
N LEU A 477 1.29 -2.90 20.75
CA LEU A 477 0.13 -2.18 20.24
C LEU A 477 -0.12 -2.48 18.77
N LEU A 478 -1.39 -2.57 18.40
CA LEU A 478 -1.87 -2.48 17.04
C LEU A 478 -1.61 -1.06 16.54
N ALA A 479 -0.79 -0.96 15.49
CA ALA A 479 -0.56 0.30 14.79
C ALA A 479 -1.89 0.85 14.25
N PRO A 480 -2.27 2.12 14.52
CA PRO A 480 -3.47 2.72 13.93
C PRO A 480 -3.52 2.64 12.39
N THR A 481 -2.38 2.77 11.69
CA THR A 481 -2.36 2.57 10.23
C THR A 481 -2.70 1.14 9.83
N ARG A 482 -2.25 0.14 10.60
CA ARG A 482 -2.55 -1.28 10.38
C ARG A 482 -4.03 -1.56 10.64
N ALA A 483 -4.62 -0.92 11.65
CA ALA A 483 -6.06 -0.95 11.88
C ALA A 483 -6.83 -0.33 10.71
N LEU A 484 -6.40 0.82 10.19
CA LEU A 484 -7.01 1.46 9.03
C LEU A 484 -6.90 0.59 7.78
N GLU A 485 -5.74 -0.04 7.55
CA GLU A 485 -5.57 -0.99 6.45
C GLU A 485 -6.50 -2.20 6.59
N TYR A 486 -6.73 -2.71 7.80
CA TYR A 486 -7.73 -3.74 8.01
C TYR A 486 -9.14 -3.25 7.64
N ILE A 487 -9.51 -2.03 8.03
CA ILE A 487 -10.80 -1.42 7.68
C ILE A 487 -10.95 -1.27 6.16
N MET A 488 -9.89 -0.87 5.46
CA MET A 488 -9.91 -0.62 4.02
C MET A 488 -9.80 -1.89 3.17
N ILE A 489 -9.06 -2.91 3.64
CA ILE A 489 -8.62 -4.04 2.82
C ILE A 489 -8.97 -5.37 3.46
N ASP A 490 -8.23 -5.77 4.51
CA ASP A 490 -8.27 -7.16 5.00
C ASP A 490 -9.65 -7.56 5.55
N GLY A 491 -10.37 -6.62 6.17
CA GLY A 491 -11.72 -6.84 6.67
C GLY A 491 -12.80 -6.89 5.59
N LEU A 492 -12.49 -6.54 4.34
CA LEU A 492 -13.42 -6.60 3.20
C LEU A 492 -13.22 -7.83 2.32
N LYS A 493 -12.13 -8.58 2.52
CA LYS A 493 -11.86 -9.81 1.74
C LYS A 493 -13.00 -10.82 1.92
N TYR A 494 -13.34 -11.52 0.85
CA TYR A 494 -14.41 -12.53 0.81
C TYR A 494 -15.84 -12.00 1.06
N THR A 495 -16.03 -10.68 1.09
CA THR A 495 -17.34 -10.05 1.26
C THR A 495 -17.96 -9.70 -0.10
N GLN A 496 -19.29 -9.72 -0.18
CA GLN A 496 -20.02 -9.31 -1.39
C GLN A 496 -20.47 -7.85 -1.25
N PRO A 497 -20.33 -7.02 -2.31
CA PRO A 497 -20.76 -5.62 -2.30
C PRO A 497 -22.27 -5.44 -2.25
#